data_AF-A0A9R0ZP57-F1
#
_entry.id   AF-A0A9R0ZP57-F1
#
_cell.length_a   1.000
_cell.length_b   1.000
_cell.length_c   1.000
_cell.angle_alpha   90.00
_cell.angle_beta   90.00
_cell.angle_gamma   90.00
#
_symmetry.space_group_name_H-M   'P 1'
#
loop_
_entity.id
_entity.type
_entity.pdbx_description
1 polymer ?
#
loop_
_entity_poly.entity_id
_entity_poly.type
_entity_poly.pdbx_seq_one_letter_code
_entity_poly.pdbx_strand_id
1 'polypeptide(L)'
;MPALYREAACLVGIDGPREELVRWLTDSEQELKVVSIVGFGGLGKTTLAKQVYDKIGGQFNCKAFVSVSQRPNMARLLTGLQSKLKRTEHCCTQEVQEVQDIISKLREHLTHERYFK
;
A
#
# COMPACT_ATOMS: atom_id res chain seq x y z
N MET A 1 -17.13 -4.53 6.14
CA MET A 1 -17.06 -3.53 7.22
C MET A 1 -16.02 -2.48 6.83
N PRO A 2 -16.41 -1.25 6.47
CA PRO A 2 -15.45 -0.16 6.34
C PRO A 2 -14.99 0.19 7.75
N ALA A 3 -13.72 -0.03 8.06
CA ALA A 3 -13.12 0.60 9.22
C ALA A 3 -13.12 2.11 8.94
N LEU A 4 -13.95 2.85 9.67
CA LEU A 4 -13.97 4.31 9.64
C LEU A 4 -12.61 4.78 10.16
N TYR A 5 -11.68 5.09 9.26
CA TYR A 5 -10.47 5.80 9.62
C TYR A 5 -10.93 7.12 10.26
N ARG A 6 -10.63 7.33 11.55
CA ARG A 6 -10.86 8.63 12.18
C ARG A 6 -10.14 9.68 11.35
N GLU A 7 -10.82 10.79 11.13
CA GLU A 7 -10.27 11.94 10.43
C GLU A 7 -8.94 12.35 11.08
N ALA A 8 -7.94 12.70 10.27
CA ALA A 8 -6.57 12.94 10.75
C ALA A 8 -6.53 13.98 11.89
N ALA A 9 -7.46 14.95 11.86
CA ALA A 9 -7.62 15.99 12.88
C ALA A 9 -7.95 15.46 14.30
N CYS A 10 -8.47 14.23 14.42
CA CYS A 10 -8.84 13.63 15.71
C CYS A 10 -7.75 12.72 16.30
N LEU A 11 -6.59 12.60 15.64
CA LEU A 11 -5.52 11.71 16.06
C LEU A 11 -4.47 12.46 16.89
N VAL A 12 -4.22 12.00 18.12
CA VAL A 12 -3.23 12.59 19.03
C VAL A 12 -2.05 11.64 19.25
N GLY A 13 -0.86 12.17 19.49
CA GLY A 13 0.34 11.39 19.80
C GLY A 13 0.93 10.61 18.62
N ILE A 14 0.41 10.80 17.40
CA ILE A 14 0.88 10.10 16.20
C ILE A 14 1.95 10.87 15.41
N ASP A 15 2.13 12.16 15.70
CA ASP A 15 2.99 13.03 14.90
C ASP A 15 4.44 12.55 14.91
N GLY A 16 5.02 12.30 16.10
CA GLY A 16 6.39 11.81 16.23
C GLY A 16 6.65 10.51 15.44
N PRO A 17 5.91 9.42 15.72
CA PRO A 17 6.05 8.17 14.97
C PRO A 17 5.80 8.33 13.46
N ARG A 18 4.86 9.19 13.05
CA ARG A 18 4.59 9.46 11.63
C ARG A 18 5.80 10.13 10.97
N GLU A 19 6.35 11.18 11.56
CA GLU A 19 7.51 11.89 10.99
C GLU A 19 8.77 11.02 10.94
N GLU A 20 8.96 10.13 11.92
CA GLU A 20 10.04 9.14 11.89
C GLU A 20 9.90 8.17 10.70
N LEU A 21 8.72 7.58 10.51
CA LEU A 21 8.45 6.69 9.38
C LEU A 21 8.59 7.39 8.03
N VAL A 22 8.13 8.65 7.93
CA VAL A 22 8.29 9.47 6.72
C VAL A 22 9.76 9.65 6.41
N ARG A 23 10.58 10.03 7.39
CA ARG A 23 12.02 10.24 7.21
C ARG A 23 12.72 9.00 6.68
N TRP A 24 12.44 7.82 7.23
CA TRP A 24 13.02 6.56 6.74
C TRP A 24 12.62 6.28 5.29
N LEU A 25 11.36 6.51 4.95
CA LEU A 25 10.81 6.21 3.62
C LEU A 25 11.14 7.26 2.54
N THR A 26 11.54 8.47 2.91
CA THR A 26 11.86 9.56 1.98
C THR A 26 13.34 9.97 1.98
N ASP A 27 14.21 9.25 2.68
CA ASP A 27 15.65 9.50 2.59
C ASP A 27 16.18 9.20 1.17
N SER A 28 17.22 9.92 0.78
CA SER A 28 17.83 10.06 -0.55
C SER A 28 18.35 8.76 -1.18
N GLU A 29 18.53 7.70 -0.41
CA GLU A 29 18.89 6.38 -0.92
C GLU A 29 17.78 5.81 -1.82
N GLN A 30 18.13 5.50 -3.07
CA GLN A 30 17.22 4.97 -4.10
C GLN A 30 17.06 3.45 -4.04
N GLU A 31 17.22 2.85 -2.86
CA GLU A 31 17.05 1.42 -2.64
C GLU A 31 15.62 1.07 -2.20
N LEU A 32 15.27 -0.21 -2.27
CA LEU A 32 14.06 -0.70 -1.63
C LEU A 32 14.12 -0.48 -0.13
N LYS A 33 13.03 0.07 0.39
CA LYS A 33 12.82 0.22 1.83
C LYS A 33 11.54 -0.51 2.23
N VAL A 34 11.66 -1.36 3.25
CA VAL A 34 10.53 -2.06 3.87
C VAL A 34 10.51 -1.67 5.34
N VAL A 35 9.36 -1.18 5.81
CA VAL A 35 9.16 -0.82 7.22
C VAL A 35 8.00 -1.63 7.78
N SER A 36 8.20 -2.21 8.97
CA SER A 36 7.20 -2.98 9.69
C SER A 36 6.74 -2.23 10.95
N ILE A 37 5.43 -2.08 11.13
CA ILE A 37 4.83 -1.54 12.35
C ILE A 37 4.29 -2.69 13.18
N VAL A 38 4.93 -2.99 14.30
CA VAL A 38 4.63 -4.14 15.17
C VAL A 38 4.08 -3.67 16.52
N GLY A 39 3.20 -4.46 17.12
CA GLY A 39 2.64 -4.18 18.45
C GLY A 39 1.30 -4.88 18.66
N PHE A 40 0.77 -4.79 19.87
CA PHE A 40 -0.51 -5.38 20.27
C PHE A 40 -1.70 -4.90 19.43
N GLY A 41 -2.78 -5.68 19.44
CA GLY A 41 -4.05 -5.32 18.82
C GLY A 41 -4.60 -4.01 19.41
N GLY A 42 -5.27 -3.20 18.58
CA GLY A 42 -5.89 -1.95 19.03
C GLY A 42 -4.95 -0.73 19.17
N LEU A 43 -3.63 -0.89 19.07
CA LEU A 43 -2.65 0.22 19.19
C LEU A 43 -2.65 1.24 18.03
N GLY A 44 -3.53 1.11 17.04
CA GLY A 44 -3.58 2.06 15.93
C GLY A 44 -2.49 1.89 14.86
N LYS A 45 -1.83 0.73 14.76
CA LYS A 45 -0.78 0.45 13.76
C LYS A 45 -1.22 0.73 12.32
N THR A 46 -2.40 0.22 11.94
CA THR A 46 -2.99 0.45 10.61
C THR A 46 -3.29 1.94 10.39
N THR A 47 -3.68 2.65 11.45
CA THR A 47 -3.91 4.10 11.41
C THR A 47 -2.61 4.85 11.14
N LEU A 48 -1.52 4.51 11.85
CA LEU A 48 -0.21 5.12 11.62
C LEU A 48 0.29 4.87 10.19
N ALA A 49 0.21 3.62 9.70
CA ALA A 49 0.55 3.28 8.32
C ALA A 49 -0.26 4.10 7.30
N LYS A 50 -1.56 4.29 7.56
CA LYS A 50 -2.45 5.06 6.70
C LYS A 50 -2.08 6.55 6.67
N GLN A 51 -1.77 7.14 7.82
CA GLN A 51 -1.34 8.55 7.92
C GLN A 51 -0.02 8.80 7.18
N VAL A 52 0.95 7.89 7.29
CA VAL A 52 2.20 7.95 6.50
C VAL A 52 1.90 7.84 5.01
N TYR A 53 1.12 6.83 4.61
CA TYR A 53 0.72 6.62 3.21
C TYR A 53 0.04 7.85 2.60
N ASP A 54 -0.89 8.48 3.33
CA ASP A 54 -1.59 9.68 2.85
C ASP A 54 -0.64 10.89 2.75
N LYS A 55 0.31 11.03 3.69
CA LYS A 55 1.27 12.13 3.72
C LYS A 55 2.30 12.09 2.58
N ILE A 56 2.91 10.95 2.31
CA ILE A 56 3.97 10.83 1.29
C ILE A 56 3.46 10.32 -0.05
N GLY A 57 2.24 9.79 -0.11
CA GLY A 57 1.73 9.15 -1.31
C GLY A 57 1.62 10.07 -2.53
N GLY A 58 1.65 11.39 -2.38
CA GLY A 58 1.74 12.31 -3.53
C GLY A 58 3.09 12.26 -4.26
N GLN A 59 4.14 11.78 -3.59
CA GLN A 59 5.51 11.74 -4.12
C GLN A 59 5.78 10.49 -4.97
N PHE A 60 4.86 9.52 -4.97
CA PHE A 60 4.99 8.24 -5.68
C PHE A 60 4.01 8.20 -6.85
N ASN A 61 4.52 7.84 -8.03
CA ASN A 61 3.71 7.67 -9.23
C ASN A 61 2.73 6.49 -9.10
N CYS A 62 3.17 5.44 -8.40
CA CYS A 62 2.46 4.19 -8.23
C CYS A 62 2.31 3.90 -6.73
N LYS A 63 1.08 3.76 -6.24
CA LYS A 63 0.81 3.49 -4.83
C LYS A 63 -0.47 2.67 -4.63
N ALA A 64 -0.44 1.75 -3.67
CA ALA A 64 -1.60 1.01 -3.24
C ALA A 64 -1.61 0.83 -1.73
N PHE A 65 -2.81 0.91 -1.15
CA PHE A 65 -3.08 0.50 0.23
C PHE A 65 -4.06 -0.66 0.19
N VAL A 66 -3.64 -1.85 0.62
CA VAL A 66 -4.42 -3.10 0.56
C VAL A 66 -4.54 -3.73 1.94
N SER A 67 -5.69 -4.35 2.20
CA SER A 67 -5.92 -5.15 3.39
C SER A 67 -5.74 -6.62 3.06
N VAL A 68 -5.04 -7.36 3.90
CA VAL A 68 -4.81 -8.79 3.76
C VAL A 68 -5.52 -9.51 4.92
N SER A 69 -6.33 -10.52 4.61
CA SER A 69 -6.99 -11.36 5.62
C SER A 69 -6.04 -12.45 6.12
N GLN A 70 -6.34 -13.04 7.29
CA GLN A 70 -5.58 -14.18 7.83
C GLN A 70 -5.52 -15.38 6.86
N ARG A 71 -6.58 -15.58 6.07
CA ARG A 71 -6.64 -16.55 4.97
C ARG A 71 -6.82 -15.77 3.67
N PRO A 72 -5.73 -15.34 3.01
CA PRO A 72 -5.84 -14.53 1.81
C PRO A 72 -6.29 -15.38 0.62
N ASN A 73 -7.24 -14.86 -0.15
CA ASN A 73 -7.45 -15.33 -1.52
C ASN A 73 -6.46 -14.57 -2.41
N MET A 74 -5.38 -15.24 -2.82
CA MET A 74 -4.27 -14.59 -3.54
C MET A 74 -4.71 -14.00 -4.87
N ALA A 75 -5.59 -14.69 -5.62
CA ALA A 75 -6.13 -14.15 -6.87
C ALA A 75 -6.86 -12.82 -6.62
N ARG A 76 -7.81 -12.80 -5.68
CA ARG A 76 -8.56 -11.56 -5.35
C ARG A 76 -7.65 -10.45 -4.82
N LEU A 77 -6.66 -10.78 -4.00
CA LEU A 77 -5.72 -9.80 -3.44
C LEU A 77 -4.88 -9.16 -4.55
N LEU A 78 -4.29 -9.97 -5.43
CA LEU A 78 -3.41 -9.50 -6.49
C LEU A 78 -4.18 -8.77 -7.59
N THR A 79 -5.38 -9.24 -7.97
CA THR A 79 -6.26 -8.51 -8.88
C THR A 79 -6.67 -7.16 -8.28
N GLY A 80 -6.99 -7.11 -6.99
CA GLY A 80 -7.32 -5.87 -6.29
C GLY A 80 -6.14 -4.90 -6.13
N LEU A 81 -4.92 -5.43 -6.07
CA LEU A 81 -3.69 -4.62 -6.10
C LEU A 81 -3.44 -4.08 -7.51
N GLN A 82 -3.54 -4.93 -8.54
CA GLN A 82 -3.39 -4.54 -9.94
C GLN A 82 -4.37 -3.43 -10.34
N SER A 83 -5.64 -3.53 -9.92
CA SER A 83 -6.64 -2.50 -10.22
C SER A 83 -6.39 -1.16 -9.52
N LYS A 84 -5.74 -1.16 -8.35
CA LYS A 84 -5.37 0.07 -7.65
C LYS A 84 -4.12 0.74 -8.23
N LEU A 85 -3.23 -0.04 -8.83
CA LEU A 85 -1.98 0.47 -9.42
C LEU A 85 -2.17 0.96 -10.86
N LYS A 86 -2.97 0.26 -11.66
CA LYS A 86 -3.30 0.70 -13.02
C LYS A 86 -4.20 1.92 -12.95
N ARG A 87 -3.69 3.09 -13.34
CA ARG A 87 -4.51 4.28 -13.62
C ARG A 87 -5.39 3.98 -14.84
N THR A 88 -6.58 3.46 -14.57
CA THR A 88 -7.73 3.44 -15.49
C THR A 88 -7.43 2.91 -16.89
N GLU A 89 -7.43 1.59 -17.04
CA GLU A 89 -8.03 1.01 -18.25
C GLU A 89 -9.12 0.05 -17.82
N HIS A 90 -10.35 0.55 -17.95
CA HIS A 90 -11.54 -0.27 -18.01
C HIS A 90 -11.34 -1.28 -19.16
N CYS A 91 -11.15 -2.54 -18.85
CA CYS A 91 -11.61 -3.59 -19.74
C CYS A 91 -12.15 -4.74 -18.92
N CYS A 92 -13.47 -4.85 -18.97
CA CYS A 92 -14.22 -6.01 -18.50
C CYS A 92 -13.90 -7.17 -19.44
N THR A 93 -12.85 -7.92 -19.16
CA THR A 93 -12.72 -9.28 -19.66
C THR A 93 -12.45 -10.18 -18.46
N GLN A 94 -13.47 -10.96 -18.11
CA GLN A 94 -13.35 -12.09 -17.19
C GLN A 94 -12.53 -13.19 -17.89
N GLU A 95 -11.27 -12.92 -18.19
CA GLU A 95 -10.33 -14.01 -18.41
C GLU A 95 -9.96 -14.55 -17.03
N VAL A 96 -10.02 -15.87 -16.89
CA VAL A 96 -9.45 -16.57 -15.73
C VAL A 96 -7.94 -16.36 -15.82
N GLN A 97 -7.46 -15.24 -15.29
CA GLN A 97 -6.02 -14.98 -15.21
C GLN A 97 -5.45 -15.84 -14.09
N GLU A 98 -4.45 -16.64 -14.43
CA GLU A 98 -3.72 -17.36 -13.41
C GLU A 98 -2.98 -16.37 -12.52
N VAL A 99 -2.75 -16.77 -11.26
CA VAL A 99 -2.00 -15.94 -10.30
C VAL A 99 -0.64 -15.55 -10.86
N GLN A 100 0.01 -16.42 -11.63
CA GLN A 100 1.30 -16.15 -12.26
C GLN A 100 1.25 -15.05 -13.31
N ASP A 101 0.17 -14.97 -14.08
CA ASP A 101 -0.01 -13.91 -15.08
C ASP A 101 -0.17 -12.56 -14.39
N ILE A 102 -0.93 -12.52 -13.30
CA ILE A 102 -1.15 -11.29 -12.53
C ILE A 102 0.19 -10.83 -11.92
N ILE A 103 0.98 -11.75 -11.37
CA ILE A 103 2.31 -11.45 -10.82
C ILE A 103 3.24 -10.92 -11.92
N SER A 104 3.27 -11.55 -13.08
CA SER A 104 4.14 -11.16 -14.20
C SER A 104 3.78 -9.75 -14.70
N LYS A 105 2.49 -9.47 -14.91
CA LYS A 105 1.99 -8.13 -15.29
C LYS A 105 2.29 -7.07 -14.23
N LEU A 106 2.19 -7.43 -12.95
CA LEU A 106 2.54 -6.51 -11.86
C LEU A 106 4.03 -6.19 -11.85
N ARG A 107 4.89 -7.20 -11.98
CA ARG A 107 6.35 -7.00 -12.03
C ARG A 107 6.75 -6.09 -13.19
N GLU A 108 6.20 -6.34 -14.37
CA GLU A 108 6.44 -5.56 -15.59
C GLU A 108 5.95 -4.10 -15.47
N HIS A 109 4.71 -3.90 -15.00
CA HIS A 109 4.16 -2.56 -14.80
C HIS A 109 4.99 -1.77 -13.79
N LEU A 110 5.42 -2.46 -12.75
CA LEU A 110 6.17 -1.83 -11.71
C LEU A 110 7.58 -1.48 -12.22
N THR A 111 8.31 -2.33 -12.97
CA THR A 111 9.75 -2.15 -13.32
C THR A 111 10.22 -0.78 -13.80
N HIS A 112 9.32 0.08 -14.30
CA HIS A 112 9.64 1.43 -14.78
C HIS A 112 9.18 2.57 -13.87
N GLU A 113 8.61 2.25 -12.71
CA GLU A 113 8.10 3.20 -11.73
C GLU A 113 9.02 3.28 -10.50
N ARG A 114 8.90 4.35 -9.72
CA ARG A 114 9.42 4.34 -8.33
C ARG A 114 8.52 3.47 -7.48
N TYR A 115 8.79 2.18 -7.43
CA TYR A 115 8.18 1.23 -6.51
C TYR A 115 9.27 0.42 -5.83
N PHE A 116 8.99 0.11 -4.58
CA PHE A 116 9.84 -0.60 -3.66
C PHE A 116 10.19 -2.01 -4.23
N LYS A 117 11.47 -2.25 -4.58
CA LYS A 117 11.99 -3.56 -5.05
C LYS A 117 12.57 -4.47 -3.97
#